data_AF-A0A6A5QW48-F1
#
_entry.id   AF-A0A6A5QW48-F1
#
_cell.length_a   1.000
_cell.length_b   1.000
_cell.length_c   1.000
_cell.angle_alpha   90.00
_cell.angle_beta   90.00
_cell.angle_gamma   90.00
#
_symmetry.space_group_name_H-M   'P 1'
#
loop_
_entity.id
_entity.type
_entity.pdbx_description
1 polymer ?
#
loop_
_entity_poly.entity_id
_entity_poly.type
_entity_poly.pdbx_seq_one_letter_code
_entity_poly.pdbx_strand_id
1 'polypeptide(L)'
;MSTCKTLVRVCLRQTQSSLLPFTQCRHESTTRRHKKLLALPEAPSYTPNRTEPTLVFNPPSAAPNVYHTPLKFLPKDDSRRKLYTTALHRSTSAALSHKSSPIASPGTPLHTPSHLPPRPTAALPVPVRAPYEKKYHLTDKDIADMRRLRTQDPWKWTRVKLAEKFGCSQFFVGMCVQAREKARSVEQGHAEKRGRWGRKKREAREDRGRRKEAWGRDA
;
A
#
# COMPACT_ATOMS: atom_id res chain seq x y z
N MET A 1 24.14 -0.54 44.14
CA MET A 1 23.28 -0.60 45.34
C MET A 1 23.29 0.78 45.99
N SER A 2 22.29 1.63 45.72
CA SER A 2 22.17 2.93 46.37
C SER A 2 20.75 3.07 46.90
N THR A 3 20.61 3.01 48.23
CA THR A 3 19.32 3.07 48.94
C THR A 3 19.04 4.51 49.35
N CYS A 4 18.19 5.21 48.59
CA CYS A 4 17.67 6.51 48.98
C CYS A 4 16.60 6.34 50.07
N LYS A 5 16.89 6.81 51.29
CA LYS A 5 15.94 6.89 52.40
C LYS A 5 14.97 8.05 52.17
N THR A 6 13.68 7.78 52.10
CA THR A 6 12.61 8.79 52.07
C THR A 6 12.41 9.37 53.47
N LEU A 7 12.76 10.65 53.65
CA LEU A 7 12.40 11.41 54.85
C LEU A 7 10.91 11.75 54.80
N VAL A 8 10.12 11.09 55.65
CA VAL A 8 8.69 11.41 55.83
C VAL A 8 8.60 12.67 56.68
N ARG A 9 8.31 13.81 56.05
CA ARG A 9 7.89 15.03 56.74
C ARG A 9 6.43 14.86 57.15
N VAL A 10 6.18 14.50 58.41
CA VAL A 10 4.83 14.51 58.97
C VAL A 10 4.47 15.96 59.29
N CYS A 11 3.83 16.65 58.34
CA CYS A 11 3.13 17.89 58.63
C CYS A 11 1.76 17.53 59.21
N LEU A 12 1.56 17.80 60.51
CA LEU A 12 0.22 17.81 61.11
C LEU A 12 -0.59 18.92 60.45
N ARG A 13 -1.39 18.57 59.44
CA ARG A 13 -2.38 19.47 58.85
C ARG A 13 -3.48 19.70 59.89
N GLN A 14 -3.53 20.89 60.45
CA GLN A 14 -4.75 21.38 61.11
C GLN A 14 -5.85 21.47 60.05
N THR A 15 -6.83 20.57 60.15
CA THR A 15 -8.03 20.63 59.31
C THR A 15 -8.96 21.67 59.88
N GLN A 16 -8.88 22.90 59.38
CA GLN A 16 -10.01 23.82 59.54
C GLN A 16 -11.15 23.31 58.64
N SER A 17 -12.31 23.07 59.24
CA SER A 17 -13.52 22.65 58.54
C SER A 17 -14.05 23.81 57.69
N SER A 18 -13.69 23.85 56.41
CA SER A 18 -14.29 24.79 55.47
C SER A 18 -15.72 24.36 55.14
N LEU A 19 -16.71 25.25 55.37
CA LEU A 19 -18.12 25.03 55.01
C LEU A 19 -18.42 25.27 53.53
N LEU A 20 -17.43 25.65 52.74
CA LEU A 20 -17.55 25.77 51.29
C LEU A 20 -17.42 24.37 50.65
N PRO A 21 -18.31 23.98 49.72
CA PRO A 21 -18.20 22.70 49.04
C PRO A 21 -16.84 22.62 48.36
N PHE A 22 -16.09 21.56 48.65
CA PHE A 22 -14.79 21.31 48.03
C PHE A 22 -15.01 21.16 46.52
N THR A 23 -14.80 22.21 45.75
CA THR A 23 -14.84 22.15 44.29
C THR A 23 -13.60 21.37 43.85
N GLN A 24 -13.75 20.06 43.71
CA GLN A 24 -12.71 19.25 43.08
C GLN A 24 -12.57 19.72 41.63
N CYS A 25 -11.64 20.64 41.37
CA CYS A 25 -11.24 21.00 40.02
C CYS A 25 -10.71 19.73 39.35
N ARG A 26 -11.49 19.24 38.40
CA ARG A 26 -11.27 17.97 37.70
C ARG A 26 -10.16 18.14 36.66
N HIS A 27 -8.89 18.13 37.08
CA HIS A 27 -7.76 18.20 36.16
C HIS A 27 -7.63 16.91 35.33
N GLU A 28 -7.42 17.03 34.02
CA GLU A 28 -7.23 15.91 33.09
C GLU A 28 -5.92 15.14 33.33
N SER A 29 -4.98 15.74 34.07
CA SER A 29 -3.57 15.32 34.25
C SER A 29 -3.31 13.93 34.84
N THR A 30 -4.34 13.16 35.18
CA THR A 30 -4.14 11.81 35.72
C THR A 30 -4.10 10.77 34.60
N THR A 31 -3.10 9.89 34.62
CA THR A 31 -2.92 8.81 33.64
C THR A 31 -4.17 7.93 33.48
N ARG A 32 -4.92 7.71 34.57
CA ARG A 32 -6.18 6.94 34.55
C ARG A 32 -7.25 7.58 33.68
N ARG A 33 -7.39 8.92 33.70
CA ARG A 33 -8.37 9.65 32.87
C ARG A 33 -7.99 9.60 31.40
N HIS A 34 -6.71 9.87 31.09
CA HIS A 34 -6.21 9.75 29.72
C HIS A 34 -6.40 8.33 29.16
N LYS A 35 -6.09 7.28 29.92
CA LYS A 35 -6.34 5.89 29.51
C LYS A 35 -7.81 5.60 29.24
N LYS A 36 -8.72 6.10 30.08
CA LYS A 36 -10.17 5.91 29.90
C LYS A 36 -10.69 6.64 28.66
N LEU A 37 -10.21 7.86 28.41
CA LEU A 37 -10.62 8.66 27.25
C LEU A 37 -10.08 8.09 25.93
N LEU A 38 -8.89 7.48 25.94
CA LEU A 38 -8.26 6.86 24.76
C LEU A 38 -8.58 5.36 24.60
N ALA A 39 -9.48 4.81 25.41
CA ALA A 39 -9.86 3.40 25.33
C ALA A 39 -10.68 3.15 24.07
N LEU A 40 -10.22 2.23 23.23
CA LEU A 40 -10.95 1.75 22.05
C LEU A 40 -11.63 0.41 22.38
N PRO A 41 -12.86 0.18 21.91
CA PRO A 41 -13.51 -1.12 22.07
C PRO A 41 -12.75 -2.20 21.28
N GLU A 42 -12.82 -3.44 21.78
CA GLU A 42 -12.30 -4.60 21.06
C GLU A 42 -13.14 -4.88 19.80
N ALA A 43 -12.55 -5.63 18.86
CA ALA A 43 -13.29 -6.04 17.67
C ALA A 43 -14.45 -6.98 18.07
N PRO A 44 -15.63 -6.89 17.42
CA PRO A 44 -16.80 -7.72 17.76
C PRO A 44 -16.55 -9.24 17.69
N SER A 45 -15.52 -9.69 16.98
CA SER A 45 -15.14 -11.10 16.91
C SER A 45 -14.51 -11.64 18.19
N TYR A 46 -14.07 -10.78 19.12
CA TYR A 46 -13.54 -11.17 20.43
C TYR A 46 -14.60 -11.23 21.54
N THR A 47 -15.81 -10.70 21.31
CA THR A 47 -16.90 -10.80 22.27
C THR A 47 -17.57 -12.18 22.16
N PRO A 48 -17.46 -13.05 23.18
CA PRO A 48 -18.00 -14.41 23.11
C PRO A 48 -19.54 -14.37 23.11
N ASN A 49 -20.15 -15.08 22.17
CA ASN A 49 -21.61 -15.28 22.14
C ASN A 49 -22.01 -16.68 22.67
N ARG A 50 -21.02 -17.49 23.06
CA ARG A 50 -21.21 -18.86 23.56
C ARG A 50 -20.26 -19.11 24.74
N THR A 51 -20.69 -19.96 25.66
CA THR A 51 -19.92 -20.34 26.85
C THR A 51 -18.85 -21.39 26.55
N GLU A 52 -19.04 -22.20 25.50
CA GLU A 52 -18.13 -23.29 25.13
C GLU A 52 -16.94 -22.80 24.27
N PRO A 53 -15.74 -23.35 24.46
CA PRO A 53 -14.57 -22.98 23.67
C PRO A 53 -14.74 -23.43 22.21
N THR A 54 -14.66 -22.48 21.27
CA THR A 54 -14.76 -22.74 19.83
C THR A 54 -13.63 -22.02 19.07
N LEU A 55 -13.13 -22.62 17.99
CA LEU A 55 -12.17 -21.98 17.10
C LEU A 55 -12.90 -21.04 16.12
N VAL A 56 -12.62 -19.74 16.22
CA VAL A 56 -13.20 -18.69 15.36
C VAL A 56 -12.19 -18.28 14.29
N PHE A 57 -12.60 -18.27 13.03
CA PHE A 57 -11.80 -17.73 11.94
C PHE A 57 -12.01 -16.22 11.81
N ASN A 58 -11.00 -15.43 12.20
CA ASN A 58 -11.06 -13.97 12.25
C ASN A 58 -9.96 -13.35 11.36
N PRO A 59 -10.16 -13.28 10.02
CA PRO A 59 -9.17 -12.71 9.13
C PRO A 59 -9.00 -11.20 9.42
N PRO A 60 -7.80 -10.72 9.74
CA PRO A 60 -7.60 -9.31 10.09
C PRO A 60 -7.74 -8.40 8.87
N SER A 61 -8.23 -7.18 9.07
CA SER A 61 -8.28 -6.13 8.04
C SER A 61 -6.93 -5.41 7.92
N ALA A 62 -5.86 -6.16 7.69
CA ALA A 62 -4.49 -5.66 7.58
C ALA A 62 -3.78 -6.26 6.35
N ALA A 63 -2.69 -5.61 5.92
CA ALA A 63 -1.85 -6.16 4.87
C ALA A 63 -1.16 -7.46 5.34
N PRO A 64 -1.08 -8.49 4.48
CA PRO A 64 -0.39 -9.73 4.83
C PRO A 64 1.12 -9.51 4.94
N ASN A 65 1.74 -10.27 5.84
CA ASN A 65 3.20 -10.39 5.92
C ASN A 65 3.76 -11.24 4.76
N VAL A 66 5.03 -11.06 4.41
CA VAL A 66 5.79 -11.79 3.38
C VAL A 66 5.78 -13.31 3.62
N TYR A 67 5.75 -13.75 4.88
CA TYR A 67 5.68 -15.17 5.24
C TYR A 67 4.33 -15.84 4.92
N HIS A 68 3.28 -15.07 4.62
CA HIS A 68 2.04 -15.61 4.06
C HIS A 68 2.22 -15.87 2.57
N THR A 69 2.97 -16.92 2.25
CA THR A 69 3.31 -17.30 0.89
C THR A 69 2.07 -17.69 0.11
N PRO A 70 1.76 -17.02 -1.02
CA PRO A 70 0.60 -17.38 -1.83
C PRO A 70 0.77 -18.76 -2.46
N LEU A 71 -0.35 -19.42 -2.75
CA LEU A 71 -0.40 -20.79 -3.29
C LEU A 71 0.50 -21.01 -4.52
N LYS A 72 0.66 -19.98 -5.37
CA LYS A 72 1.48 -20.01 -6.58
C LYS A 72 2.98 -20.17 -6.30
N PHE A 73 3.45 -19.78 -5.12
CA PHE A 73 4.86 -19.84 -4.72
C PHE A 73 5.19 -21.05 -3.84
N LEU A 74 4.21 -21.86 -3.46
CA LEU A 74 4.46 -23.10 -2.74
C LEU A 74 4.96 -24.20 -3.69
N PRO A 75 5.94 -25.03 -3.27
CA PRO A 75 6.32 -26.26 -3.98
C PRO A 75 5.12 -27.17 -4.20
N LYS A 76 5.10 -27.95 -5.29
CA LYS A 76 3.94 -28.76 -5.67
C LYS A 76 3.52 -29.76 -4.59
N ASP A 77 4.49 -30.31 -3.87
CA ASP A 77 4.31 -31.38 -2.87
C ASP A 77 3.98 -30.84 -1.46
N ASP A 78 3.91 -29.53 -1.28
CA ASP A 78 3.61 -28.92 0.02
C ASP A 78 2.15 -29.20 0.43
N SER A 79 1.95 -29.83 1.60
CA SER A 79 0.64 -30.20 2.13
C SER A 79 -0.28 -28.99 2.38
N ARG A 80 0.30 -27.81 2.64
CA ARG A 80 -0.43 -26.55 2.87
C ARG A 80 -1.23 -26.11 1.64
N ARG A 81 -0.89 -26.60 0.44
CA ARG A 81 -1.66 -26.29 -0.79
C ARG A 81 -3.13 -26.71 -0.67
N LYS A 82 -3.40 -27.86 -0.05
CA LYS A 82 -4.78 -28.34 0.18
C LYS A 82 -5.55 -27.37 1.08
N LEU A 83 -4.92 -26.96 2.19
CA LEU A 83 -5.51 -26.03 3.15
C LEU A 83 -5.83 -24.67 2.51
N TYR A 84 -4.91 -24.10 1.72
CA TYR A 84 -5.16 -22.84 1.03
C TYR A 84 -6.28 -22.93 0.00
N THR A 85 -6.37 -24.02 -0.76
CA THR A 85 -7.47 -24.23 -1.70
C THR A 85 -8.81 -24.27 -0.98
N THR A 86 -8.92 -25.02 0.12
CA THR A 86 -10.15 -25.08 0.93
C THR A 86 -10.51 -23.72 1.52
N ALA A 87 -9.53 -22.98 2.06
CA ALA A 87 -9.75 -21.65 2.62
C ALA A 87 -10.22 -20.64 1.57
N LEU A 88 -9.59 -20.61 0.39
CA LEU A 88 -9.97 -19.74 -0.74
C LEU A 88 -11.39 -20.05 -1.23
N HIS A 89 -11.74 -21.33 -1.34
CA HIS A 89 -13.10 -21.73 -1.73
C HIS A 89 -14.12 -21.21 -0.71
N ARG A 90 -13.89 -21.45 0.59
CA ARG A 90 -14.79 -21.00 1.66
C ARG A 90 -14.92 -19.48 1.71
N SER A 91 -13.81 -18.73 1.61
CA SER A 91 -13.84 -17.26 1.62
C SER A 91 -14.58 -16.70 0.42
N THR A 92 -14.39 -17.29 -0.76
CA THR A 92 -15.05 -16.86 -2.01
C THR A 92 -16.54 -17.14 -1.94
N SER A 93 -16.95 -18.36 -1.55
CA SER A 93 -18.36 -18.69 -1.37
C SER A 93 -19.04 -17.82 -0.30
N ALA A 94 -18.34 -17.50 0.80
CA ALA A 94 -18.87 -16.62 1.83
C ALA A 94 -19.05 -15.18 1.33
N ALA A 95 -18.05 -14.63 0.63
CA ALA A 95 -18.12 -13.28 0.04
C ALA A 95 -19.21 -13.17 -1.04
N LEU A 96 -19.40 -14.23 -1.83
CA LEU A 96 -20.45 -14.36 -2.85
C LEU A 96 -21.80 -14.84 -2.28
N SER A 97 -21.94 -15.03 -0.96
CA SER A 97 -23.21 -15.41 -0.35
C SER A 97 -24.12 -14.19 -0.19
N HIS A 98 -25.38 -14.27 -0.64
CA HIS A 98 -26.35 -13.16 -0.60
C HIS A 98 -27.07 -13.09 0.76
N LYS A 99 -26.34 -13.19 1.86
CA LYS A 99 -26.95 -13.10 3.19
C LYS A 99 -26.97 -11.64 3.61
N SER A 100 -28.07 -10.95 3.34
CA SER A 100 -28.39 -9.72 4.09
C SER A 100 -28.58 -10.11 5.55
N SER A 101 -27.99 -9.36 6.48
CA SER A 101 -28.33 -9.56 7.90
C SER A 101 -29.84 -9.41 8.07
N PRO A 102 -30.49 -10.19 8.95
CA PRO A 102 -31.94 -10.06 9.20
C PRO A 102 -32.34 -8.63 9.60
N ILE A 103 -31.40 -7.89 10.20
CA ILE A 103 -31.54 -6.47 10.57
C ILE A 103 -31.63 -5.52 9.35
N ALA A 104 -31.13 -5.92 8.18
CA ALA A 104 -31.07 -5.12 6.96
C ALA A 104 -31.96 -5.70 5.83
N SER A 105 -32.86 -6.64 6.17
CA SER A 105 -33.79 -7.24 5.23
C SER A 105 -34.74 -6.17 4.64
N PRO A 106 -35.16 -6.31 3.37
CA PRO A 106 -36.17 -5.43 2.78
C PRO A 106 -37.40 -5.32 3.69
N GLY A 107 -37.82 -4.09 4.01
CA GLY A 107 -38.96 -3.82 4.90
C GLY A 107 -38.60 -3.52 6.37
N THR A 108 -37.32 -3.55 6.74
CA THR A 108 -36.85 -3.08 8.07
C THR A 108 -36.48 -1.60 8.04
N PRO A 109 -36.55 -0.86 9.17
CA PRO A 109 -36.20 0.57 9.21
C PRO A 109 -34.72 0.86 8.89
N LEU A 110 -33.86 -0.16 8.91
CA LEU A 110 -32.45 -0.10 8.55
C LEU A 110 -32.18 -0.54 7.11
N HIS A 111 -33.23 -0.81 6.31
CA HIS A 111 -33.12 -1.07 4.88
C HIS A 111 -32.87 0.25 4.12
N THR A 112 -31.68 0.82 4.30
CA THR A 112 -31.21 1.95 3.49
C THR A 112 -30.30 1.41 2.38
N PRO A 113 -30.32 1.99 1.16
CA PRO A 113 -29.35 1.65 0.13
C PRO A 113 -27.97 2.04 0.64
N SER A 114 -27.20 1.04 1.05
CA SER A 114 -25.90 1.27 1.66
C SER A 114 -24.93 1.89 0.65
N HIS A 115 -24.26 2.99 1.01
CA HIS A 115 -23.07 3.50 0.30
C HIS A 115 -21.84 2.59 0.46
N LEU A 116 -22.04 1.35 0.93
CA LEU A 116 -20.99 0.36 1.02
C LEU A 116 -20.45 0.06 -0.38
N PRO A 117 -19.16 -0.28 -0.49
CA PRO A 117 -18.57 -0.63 -1.78
C PRO A 117 -19.42 -1.73 -2.45
N PRO A 118 -19.54 -1.71 -3.78
CA PRO A 118 -20.27 -2.72 -4.50
C PRO A 118 -19.75 -4.09 -4.09
N ARG A 119 -20.69 -5.01 -3.91
CA ARG A 119 -20.40 -6.39 -3.54
C ARG A 119 -19.29 -6.95 -4.43
N PRO A 120 -18.31 -7.69 -3.87
CA PRO A 120 -17.22 -8.24 -4.67
C PRO A 120 -17.78 -9.14 -5.78
N THR A 121 -17.69 -8.67 -7.02
CA THR A 121 -17.97 -9.47 -8.22
C THR A 121 -16.79 -10.42 -8.46
N ALA A 122 -17.02 -11.54 -9.13
CA ALA A 122 -15.93 -12.43 -9.57
C ALA A 122 -14.96 -11.76 -10.58
N ALA A 123 -15.32 -10.58 -11.11
CA ALA A 123 -14.48 -9.79 -11.99
C ALA A 123 -13.30 -9.17 -11.24
N LEU A 124 -12.11 -9.26 -11.83
CA LEU A 124 -10.92 -8.59 -11.34
C LEU A 124 -11.11 -7.07 -11.41
N PRO A 125 -10.45 -6.29 -10.52
CA PRO A 125 -10.45 -4.84 -10.62
C PRO A 125 -9.83 -4.37 -11.94
N VAL A 126 -10.20 -3.17 -12.37
CA VAL A 126 -9.67 -2.57 -13.60
C VAL A 126 -8.14 -2.50 -13.50
N PRO A 127 -7.42 -2.98 -14.53
CA PRO A 127 -5.96 -3.00 -14.49
C PRO A 127 -5.41 -1.57 -14.56
N VAL A 128 -4.44 -1.26 -13.70
CA VAL A 128 -3.75 0.05 -13.68
C VAL A 128 -3.04 0.33 -15.02
N ARG A 129 -2.59 -0.74 -15.70
CA ARG A 129 -2.02 -0.69 -17.05
C ARG A 129 -2.80 -1.63 -17.96
N ALA A 130 -3.26 -1.12 -19.10
CA ALA A 130 -3.90 -1.95 -20.11
C ALA A 130 -2.95 -3.09 -20.53
N PRO A 131 -3.43 -4.35 -20.56
CA PRO A 131 -2.67 -5.45 -21.15
C PRO A 131 -2.36 -5.13 -22.61
N TYR A 132 -1.12 -5.37 -23.02
CA TYR A 132 -0.71 -5.23 -24.42
C TYR A 132 -0.04 -6.52 -24.89
N GLU A 133 -0.27 -6.88 -26.14
CA GLU A 133 0.33 -8.05 -26.76
C GLU A 133 1.74 -7.74 -27.28
N LYS A 134 2.67 -8.65 -27.02
CA LYS A 134 4.04 -8.53 -27.50
C LYS A 134 4.11 -9.02 -28.95
N LYS A 135 4.51 -8.15 -29.87
CA LYS A 135 4.68 -8.47 -31.31
C LYS A 135 6.15 -8.76 -31.63
N TYR A 136 6.40 -9.87 -32.32
CA TYR A 136 7.74 -10.33 -32.74
C TYR A 136 7.79 -10.52 -34.26
N HIS A 137 7.38 -9.51 -35.01
CA HIS A 137 7.25 -9.56 -36.48
C HIS A 137 8.48 -9.06 -37.24
N LEU A 138 9.49 -8.54 -36.54
CA LEU A 138 10.70 -7.98 -37.19
C LEU A 138 11.70 -9.06 -37.55
N THR A 139 12.26 -8.93 -38.75
CA THR A 139 13.33 -9.79 -39.26
C THR A 139 14.72 -9.18 -39.01
N ASP A 140 15.77 -9.98 -39.16
CA ASP A 140 17.15 -9.49 -39.02
C ASP A 140 17.49 -8.36 -40.01
N LYS A 141 16.87 -8.38 -41.20
CA LYS A 141 17.02 -7.32 -42.21
C LYS A 141 16.46 -6.00 -41.72
N ASP A 142 15.27 -6.02 -41.11
CA ASP A 142 14.64 -4.83 -40.52
C ASP A 142 15.49 -4.24 -39.40
N ILE A 143 16.10 -5.11 -38.58
CA ILE A 143 16.99 -4.71 -37.51
C ILE A 143 18.26 -4.06 -38.09
N ALA A 144 18.85 -4.64 -39.14
CA ALA A 144 20.02 -4.07 -39.82
C ALA A 144 19.71 -2.68 -40.41
N ASP A 145 18.57 -2.52 -41.06
CA ASP A 145 18.12 -1.22 -41.59
C ASP A 145 17.87 -0.21 -40.47
N MET A 146 17.30 -0.64 -39.35
CA MET A 146 17.13 0.20 -38.16
C MET A 146 18.49 0.69 -37.63
N ARG A 147 19.51 -0.18 -37.61
CA ARG A 147 20.90 0.19 -37.23
C ARG A 147 21.48 1.21 -38.20
N ARG A 148 21.35 0.95 -39.50
CA ARG A 148 21.86 1.81 -40.56
C ARG A 148 21.25 3.22 -40.46
N LEU A 149 19.93 3.33 -40.46
CA LEU A 149 19.22 4.61 -40.44
C LEU A 149 19.56 5.45 -39.21
N ARG A 150 19.65 4.81 -38.05
CA ARG A 150 19.92 5.50 -36.78
C ARG A 150 21.38 5.92 -36.61
N THR A 151 22.31 5.19 -37.23
CA THR A 151 23.74 5.54 -37.24
C THR A 151 24.00 6.68 -38.22
N GLN A 152 23.31 6.69 -39.37
CA GLN A 152 23.45 7.74 -40.38
C GLN A 152 22.99 9.11 -39.88
N ASP A 153 21.75 9.20 -39.35
CA ASP A 153 21.24 10.47 -38.83
C ASP A 153 20.34 10.26 -37.60
N PRO A 154 20.91 10.36 -36.39
CA PRO A 154 20.18 10.21 -35.14
C PRO A 154 19.12 11.29 -34.89
N TRP A 155 19.25 12.46 -35.53
CA TRP A 155 18.36 13.61 -35.34
C TRP A 155 17.08 13.41 -36.14
N LYS A 156 17.21 13.00 -37.41
CA LYS A 156 16.08 12.63 -38.26
C LYS A 156 15.45 11.30 -37.82
N TRP A 157 16.24 10.24 -37.66
CA TRP A 157 15.76 8.90 -37.31
C TRP A 157 15.74 8.67 -35.80
N THR A 158 14.77 9.32 -35.15
CA THR A 158 14.52 9.16 -33.70
C THR A 158 13.93 7.79 -33.37
N ARG A 159 13.99 7.41 -32.09
CA ARG A 159 13.35 6.17 -31.60
C ARG A 159 11.86 6.11 -31.91
N VAL A 160 11.19 7.26 -31.89
CA VAL A 160 9.76 7.40 -32.20
C VAL A 160 9.52 7.09 -33.67
N LYS A 161 10.23 7.76 -34.58
CA LYS A 161 10.04 7.54 -36.03
C LYS A 161 10.40 6.13 -36.48
N LEU A 162 11.44 5.53 -35.89
CA LEU A 162 11.80 4.14 -36.20
C LEU A 162 10.76 3.15 -35.63
N ALA A 163 10.24 3.41 -34.44
CA ALA A 163 9.16 2.62 -33.86
C ALA A 163 7.90 2.65 -34.74
N GLU A 164 7.53 3.83 -35.26
CA GLU A 164 6.42 4.00 -36.20
C GLU A 164 6.69 3.28 -37.53
N LYS A 165 7.88 3.48 -38.12
CA LYS A 165 8.25 2.88 -39.41
C LYS A 165 8.23 1.35 -39.38
N PHE A 166 8.75 0.75 -38.30
CA PHE A 166 8.85 -0.71 -38.16
C PHE A 166 7.70 -1.31 -37.32
N GLY A 167 6.73 -0.49 -36.88
CA GLY A 167 5.61 -0.94 -36.06
C GLY A 167 6.00 -1.62 -34.74
N CYS A 168 7.08 -1.16 -34.08
CA CYS A 168 7.66 -1.79 -32.90
C CYS A 168 7.75 -0.83 -31.70
N SER A 169 8.15 -1.35 -30.52
CA SER A 169 8.29 -0.51 -29.32
C SER A 169 9.50 0.43 -29.40
N GLN A 170 9.35 1.69 -28.98
CA GLN A 170 10.48 2.62 -28.84
C GLN A 170 11.57 2.09 -27.92
N PHE A 171 11.22 1.24 -26.94
CA PHE A 171 12.16 0.55 -26.09
C PHE A 171 13.03 -0.42 -26.89
N PHE A 172 12.41 -1.25 -27.73
CA PHE A 172 13.11 -2.21 -28.60
C PHE A 172 14.12 -1.51 -29.52
N VAL A 173 13.74 -0.40 -30.15
CA VAL A 173 14.68 0.39 -30.97
C VAL A 173 15.92 0.83 -30.18
N GLY A 174 15.74 1.26 -28.93
CA GLY A 174 16.84 1.67 -28.05
C GLY A 174 17.74 0.52 -27.62
N MET A 175 17.22 -0.71 -27.58
CA MET A 175 17.98 -1.93 -27.33
C MET A 175 18.80 -2.34 -28.56
N CYS A 176 18.23 -2.25 -29.76
CA CYS A 176 18.92 -2.60 -30.99
C CYS A 176 20.06 -1.63 -31.35
N VAL A 177 19.85 -0.32 -31.10
CA VAL A 177 20.76 0.74 -31.56
C VAL A 177 20.78 1.95 -30.63
N GLN A 178 21.97 2.25 -30.11
CA GLN A 178 22.23 3.43 -29.29
C GLN A 178 22.83 4.56 -30.14
N ALA A 179 22.40 5.81 -29.89
CA ALA A 179 22.98 7.00 -30.53
C ALA A 179 23.67 7.84 -29.46
N ARG A 180 24.96 7.54 -29.19
CA ARG A 180 25.72 8.10 -28.06
C ARG A 180 25.88 9.62 -28.15
N GLU A 181 26.17 10.15 -29.33
CA GLU A 181 26.36 11.60 -29.53
C GLU A 181 25.09 12.39 -29.22
N LYS A 182 23.95 11.93 -29.78
CA LYS A 182 22.64 12.50 -29.46
C LYS A 182 22.31 12.37 -27.98
N ALA A 183 22.64 11.24 -27.35
CA ALA A 183 22.40 11.04 -25.92
C ALA A 183 23.18 12.07 -25.07
N ARG A 184 24.46 12.31 -25.39
CA ARG A 184 25.28 13.33 -24.72
C ARG A 184 24.70 14.74 -24.88
N SER A 185 24.29 15.12 -26.09
CA SER A 185 23.67 16.44 -26.32
C SER A 185 22.36 16.61 -25.55
N VAL A 186 21.52 15.58 -25.50
CA VAL A 186 20.28 15.58 -24.72
C VAL A 186 20.56 15.67 -23.22
N GLU A 187 21.60 14.98 -22.74
CA GLU A 187 22.02 15.04 -21.34
C GLU A 187 22.52 16.43 -20.94
N GLN A 188 23.31 17.09 -21.80
CA GLN A 188 23.74 18.48 -21.61
C GLN A 188 22.53 19.42 -21.54
N GLY A 189 21.58 19.31 -22.47
CA GLY A 189 20.36 20.12 -22.44
C GLY A 189 19.48 19.85 -21.22
N HIS A 190 19.48 18.62 -20.69
CA HIS A 190 18.84 18.32 -19.40
C HIS A 190 19.60 18.92 -18.22
N ALA A 191 20.93 18.90 -18.24
CA ALA A 191 21.76 19.51 -17.20
C ALA A 191 21.56 21.02 -17.12
N GLU A 192 21.52 21.72 -18.24
CA GLU A 192 21.20 23.16 -18.30
C GLU A 192 19.81 23.45 -17.72
N LYS A 193 18.79 22.67 -18.11
CA LYS A 193 17.43 22.80 -17.58
C LYS A 193 17.38 22.53 -16.08
N ARG A 194 18.20 21.59 -15.57
CA ARG A 194 18.34 21.32 -14.13
C ARG A 194 19.07 22.46 -13.41
N GLY A 195 20.08 23.06 -14.04
CA GLY A 195 20.79 24.25 -13.54
C GLY A 195 19.84 25.43 -13.31
N ARG A 196 18.86 25.61 -14.19
CA ARG A 196 17.80 26.64 -14.07
C ARG A 196 16.77 26.35 -12.96
N TRP A 197 16.85 25.23 -12.23
CA TRP A 197 15.92 24.97 -11.12
C TRP A 197 16.31 25.78 -9.88
N GLY A 198 15.36 26.58 -9.40
CA GLY A 198 15.44 27.22 -8.08
C GLY A 198 15.40 26.20 -6.92
N ARG A 199 15.75 26.67 -5.73
CA ARG A 199 15.96 25.84 -4.52
C ARG A 199 14.82 24.84 -4.24
N LYS A 200 13.59 25.32 -4.09
CA LYS A 200 12.40 24.50 -3.78
C LYS A 200 12.19 23.33 -4.76
N LYS A 201 12.41 23.58 -6.06
CA LYS A 201 12.20 22.56 -7.10
C LYS A 201 13.30 21.50 -7.07
N ARG A 202 14.53 21.91 -6.75
CA ARG A 202 15.68 21.02 -6.62
C ARG A 202 15.49 20.07 -5.43
N GLU A 203 15.21 20.61 -4.25
CA GLU A 203 14.91 19.85 -3.02
C GLU A 203 13.78 18.85 -3.26
N ALA A 204 12.65 19.29 -3.85
CA ALA A 204 11.53 18.40 -4.14
C ALA A 204 11.86 17.26 -5.13
N ARG A 205 12.84 17.44 -6.01
CA ARG A 205 13.30 16.41 -6.96
C ARG A 205 14.26 15.44 -6.32
N GLU A 206 15.14 15.93 -5.45
CA GLU A 206 16.02 15.10 -4.61
C GLU A 206 15.19 14.22 -3.67
N ASP A 207 14.18 14.77 -3.00
CA ASP A 207 13.25 14.02 -2.14
C ASP A 207 12.50 12.93 -2.88
N ARG A 208 12.08 13.21 -4.12
CA ARG A 208 11.48 12.20 -4.98
C ARG A 208 12.47 11.08 -5.31
N GLY A 209 13.73 11.40 -5.52
CA GLY A 209 14.81 10.42 -5.69
C GLY A 209 14.96 9.54 -4.45
N ARG A 210 15.10 10.16 -3.28
CA ARG A 210 15.20 9.48 -1.97
C ARG A 210 14.02 8.54 -1.72
N ARG A 211 12.78 8.99 -1.98
CA ARG A 211 11.60 8.12 -1.85
C ARG A 211 11.63 6.94 -2.79
N LYS A 212 12.03 7.13 -4.05
CA LYS A 212 12.12 6.04 -5.03
C LYS A 212 13.18 5.02 -4.65
N GLU A 213 14.31 5.47 -4.10
CA GLU A 213 15.37 4.60 -3.58
C GLU A 213 14.90 3.80 -2.36
N ALA A 214 14.16 4.44 -1.45
CA ALA A 214 13.61 3.79 -0.27
C ALA A 214 12.58 2.70 -0.60
N TRP A 215 11.78 2.86 -1.66
CA TRP A 215 10.77 1.87 -2.07
C TRP A 215 11.29 0.45 -2.26
N GLY A 216 12.57 0.27 -2.62
CA GLY A 216 13.17 -1.04 -2.84
C GLY A 216 14.00 -1.58 -1.67
N ARG A 217 14.16 -0.82 -0.57
CA ARG A 217 14.99 -1.20 0.58
C ARG A 217 14.17 -1.81 1.72
N ASP A 218 13.02 -1.20 2.03
CA ASP A 218 12.20 -1.55 3.21
C ASP A 218 10.95 -2.38 2.83
N ALA A 219 11.02 -3.11 1.71
CA ALA A 219 9.95 -3.98 1.22
C ALA A 219 10.06 -5.41 1.78
#